data_AF-X8JX65-F1
#
_entry.id   AF-X8JX65-F1
#
_cell.length_a   1.000
_cell.length_b   1.000
_cell.length_c   1.000
_cell.angle_alpha   90.00
_cell.angle_beta   90.00
_cell.angle_gamma   90.00
#
_symmetry.space_group_name_H-M   'P 1'
#
loop_
_entity.id
_entity.type
_entity.pdbx_description
1 polymer ?
#
loop_
_entity_poly.entity_id
_entity_poly.type
_entity_poly.pdbx_seq_one_letter_code
_entity_poly.pdbx_strand_id
1 'polypeptide(L)'
;MVAFIWNLALLALAVPALAIPAPSETLDLSKRTITDIKQAGCGGTKFFSRAQVQAAAQAAVNHQRAGTTVGFNNYPHEFFNSPDNVPFQAGCNAPWFEFPILSNRQIFTGASGPGPDRVVIGSISNTANDAVLCGVMTHTGAPNPGLFVGCNLS
;
A
#
# COMPACT_ATOMS: atom_id res chain seq x y z
N MET A 1 -79.47 -30.28 -6.13
CA MET A 1 -78.06 -30.62 -5.89
C MET A 1 -77.19 -29.62 -6.64
N VAL A 2 -76.11 -29.19 -6.01
CA VAL A 2 -75.31 -27.96 -6.19
C VAL A 2 -74.28 -28.09 -7.32
N ALA A 3 -73.91 -26.98 -7.98
CA ALA A 3 -72.54 -26.70 -8.49
C ALA A 3 -72.49 -25.25 -9.03
N PHE A 4 -72.44 -24.21 -8.20
CA PHE A 4 -71.26 -23.53 -7.65
C PHE A 4 -70.02 -23.47 -8.58
N ILE A 5 -69.83 -22.28 -9.17
CA ILE A 5 -68.76 -21.88 -10.09
C ILE A 5 -67.56 -21.45 -9.25
N TRP A 6 -66.37 -22.01 -9.48
CA TRP A 6 -65.13 -21.55 -8.82
C TRP A 6 -64.16 -20.96 -9.84
N ASN A 7 -63.97 -19.64 -9.72
CA ASN A 7 -62.91 -18.87 -10.35
C ASN A 7 -61.56 -19.31 -9.76
N LEU A 8 -60.66 -19.82 -10.61
CA LEU A 8 -59.26 -20.04 -10.25
C LEU A 8 -58.50 -18.72 -10.40
N ALA A 9 -58.32 -18.00 -9.28
CA ALA A 9 -57.37 -16.90 -9.19
C ALA A 9 -55.96 -17.48 -9.00
N LEU A 10 -55.12 -17.36 -10.03
CA LEU A 10 -53.68 -17.65 -9.97
C LEU A 10 -52.99 -16.56 -9.15
N LEU A 11 -52.63 -16.88 -7.89
CA LEU A 11 -51.86 -16.02 -7.01
C LEU A 11 -50.36 -16.25 -7.26
N ALA A 12 -49.70 -15.31 -7.93
CA ALA A 12 -48.25 -15.34 -8.14
C ALA A 12 -47.53 -15.01 -6.82
N LEU A 13 -46.84 -15.98 -6.25
CA LEU A 13 -45.96 -15.80 -5.09
C LEU A 13 -44.65 -15.13 -5.56
N ALA A 14 -44.54 -13.82 -5.32
CA ALA A 14 -43.27 -13.12 -5.43
C ALA A 14 -42.39 -13.48 -4.22
N VAL A 15 -41.29 -14.20 -4.45
CA VAL A 15 -40.29 -14.50 -3.42
C VAL A 15 -39.42 -13.25 -3.24
N PRO A 16 -39.34 -12.65 -2.04
CA PRO A 16 -38.42 -11.57 -1.78
C PRO A 16 -36.99 -12.14 -1.79
N ALA A 17 -36.18 -11.71 -2.75
CA ALA A 17 -34.75 -11.98 -2.74
C ALA A 17 -34.11 -11.24 -1.55
N LEU A 18 -33.76 -11.99 -0.50
CA LEU A 18 -32.92 -11.49 0.58
C LEU A 18 -31.53 -11.28 0.01
N ALA A 19 -31.18 -10.03 -0.27
CA ALA A 19 -29.80 -9.66 -0.57
C ALA A 19 -28.97 -9.92 0.69
N ILE A 20 -28.14 -10.98 0.66
CA ILE A 20 -27.12 -11.19 1.68
C ILE A 20 -26.10 -10.07 1.48
N PRO A 21 -25.93 -9.14 2.43
CA PRO A 21 -24.84 -8.19 2.32
C PRO A 21 -23.54 -8.99 2.25
N ALA A 22 -22.74 -8.75 1.21
CA ALA A 22 -21.39 -9.30 1.14
C ALA A 22 -20.67 -8.93 2.45
N PRO A 23 -19.83 -9.82 3.01
CA PRO A 23 -18.97 -9.44 4.11
C PRO A 23 -18.11 -8.27 3.65
N SER A 24 -18.48 -7.07 4.08
CA SER A 24 -17.56 -5.95 4.13
C SER A 24 -16.48 -6.38 5.10
N GLU A 25 -15.33 -6.79 4.58
CA GLU A 25 -14.09 -6.83 5.34
C GLU A 25 -13.93 -5.45 5.96
N THR A 26 -14.39 -5.29 7.20
CA THR A 26 -13.97 -4.18 8.05
C THR A 26 -12.49 -4.43 8.23
N LEU A 27 -11.68 -3.86 7.33
CA LEU A 27 -10.26 -3.70 7.50
C LEU A 27 -10.09 -3.24 8.93
N ASP A 28 -9.60 -4.13 9.78
CA ASP A 28 -9.35 -3.83 11.16
C ASP A 28 -8.15 -2.86 11.16
N LEU A 29 -8.51 -1.59 10.98
CA LEU A 29 -7.69 -0.41 11.07
C LEU A 29 -7.37 -0.12 12.53
N SER A 30 -7.58 -1.06 13.45
CA SER A 30 -7.00 -0.97 14.76
C SER A 30 -5.48 -1.00 14.60
N LYS A 31 -4.89 0.18 14.76
CA LYS A 31 -3.53 0.35 15.28
C LYS A 31 -2.39 0.00 14.33
N ARG A 32 -2.50 0.34 13.05
CA ARG A 32 -1.33 0.40 12.15
C ARG A 32 -0.94 1.87 11.99
N THR A 33 0.08 2.29 12.71
CA THR A 33 0.58 3.66 12.66
C THR A 33 1.89 3.66 11.92
N ILE A 34 1.86 4.07 10.65
CA ILE A 34 3.08 4.54 9.99
C ILE A 34 3.26 6.00 10.40
N THR A 35 4.25 6.28 11.24
CA THR A 35 4.53 7.65 11.69
C THR A 35 5.33 8.41 10.65
N ASP A 36 5.37 9.74 10.83
CA ASP A 36 6.24 10.64 10.06
C ASP A 36 6.01 10.67 8.55
N ILE A 37 4.86 10.18 8.09
CA ILE A 37 4.43 10.30 6.70
C ILE A 37 4.51 11.78 6.28
N LYS A 38 5.20 12.02 5.17
CA LYS A 38 5.29 13.30 4.47
C LYS A 38 4.94 13.11 3.00
N GLN A 39 4.59 14.20 2.33
CA GLN A 39 4.56 14.19 0.86
C GLN A 39 6.01 14.29 0.34
N ALA A 40 6.24 13.87 -0.90
CA ALA A 40 7.59 13.78 -1.44
C ALA A 40 7.70 14.34 -2.86
N GLY A 41 8.73 15.15 -3.10
CA GLY A 41 9.15 15.63 -4.42
C GLY A 41 10.40 14.88 -4.90
N CYS A 42 10.31 14.17 -6.02
CA CYS A 42 11.39 13.31 -6.55
C CYS A 42 11.84 13.77 -7.94
N GLY A 43 13.16 13.78 -8.18
CA GLY A 43 13.73 14.08 -9.52
C GLY A 43 13.33 15.44 -10.09
N GLY A 44 13.04 16.43 -9.22
CA GLY A 44 12.72 17.81 -9.59
C GLY A 44 11.32 18.08 -10.13
N THR A 45 10.60 17.07 -10.64
CA THR A 45 9.29 17.26 -11.30
C THR A 45 8.19 16.35 -10.78
N LYS A 46 8.52 15.21 -10.16
CA LYS A 46 7.53 14.28 -9.65
C LYS A 46 7.11 14.67 -8.25
N PHE A 47 5.82 14.52 -7.98
CA PHE A 47 5.22 14.76 -6.67
C PHE A 47 4.35 13.58 -6.26
N PHE A 48 4.56 13.12 -5.03
CA PHE A 48 3.75 12.10 -4.37
C PHE A 48 3.03 12.73 -3.18
N SER A 49 1.71 12.62 -3.17
CA SER A 49 0.92 13.11 -2.04
C SER A 49 1.18 12.29 -0.78
N ARG A 50 0.89 12.88 0.39
CA ARG A 50 0.94 12.19 1.68
C ARG A 50 0.21 10.85 1.65
N ALA A 51 -0.96 10.80 1.01
CA ALA A 51 -1.77 9.58 0.90
C ALA A 51 -1.08 8.50 0.04
N GLN A 52 -0.41 8.87 -1.05
CA GLN A 52 0.34 7.92 -1.87
C GLN A 52 1.53 7.32 -1.10
N VAL A 53 2.28 8.18 -0.40
CA VAL A 53 3.41 7.74 0.43
C VAL A 53 2.93 6.81 1.54
N GLN A 54 1.86 7.19 2.24
CA GLN A 54 1.26 6.36 3.30
C GLN A 54 0.80 5.00 2.75
N ALA A 55 0.12 4.98 1.60
CA ALA A 55 -0.42 3.75 1.04
C ALA A 55 0.70 2.78 0.61
N ALA A 56 1.77 3.29 -0.02
CA ALA A 56 2.94 2.49 -0.38
C ALA A 56 3.69 1.97 0.87
N ALA A 57 3.90 2.83 1.88
CA ALA A 57 4.56 2.44 3.13
C ALA A 57 3.74 1.39 3.90
N GLN A 58 2.41 1.52 3.90
CA GLN A 58 1.53 0.54 4.51
C GLN A 58 1.58 -0.81 3.78
N ALA A 59 1.64 -0.81 2.44
CA ALA A 59 1.82 -2.03 1.67
C ALA A 59 3.15 -2.72 2.00
N ALA A 60 4.23 -1.95 2.11
CA ALA A 60 5.54 -2.46 2.54
C ALA A 60 5.47 -3.13 3.91
N VAL A 61 4.89 -2.46 4.93
CA VAL A 61 4.74 -3.05 6.27
C VAL A 61 3.89 -4.32 6.23
N ASN A 62 2.78 -4.32 5.49
CA ASN A 62 1.90 -5.48 5.40
C ASN A 62 2.64 -6.71 4.84
N HIS A 63 3.37 -6.53 3.74
CA HIS A 63 4.15 -7.60 3.13
C HIS A 63 5.27 -8.09 4.05
N GLN A 64 6.02 -7.15 4.66
CA GLN A 64 7.09 -7.47 5.59
C GLN A 64 6.58 -8.29 6.79
N ARG A 65 5.42 -7.91 7.33
CA ARG A 65 4.79 -8.59 8.47
C ARG A 65 4.20 -9.94 8.11
N ALA A 66 3.72 -10.09 6.87
CA ALA A 66 3.23 -11.36 6.36
C ALA A 66 4.36 -12.30 5.90
N GLY A 67 5.61 -11.82 5.81
CA GLY A 67 6.72 -12.57 5.22
C GLY A 67 6.50 -12.86 3.73
N THR A 68 5.84 -11.94 3.01
CA THR A 68 5.51 -12.09 1.59
C THR A 68 6.17 -11.00 0.76
N THR A 69 6.30 -11.24 -0.53
CA THR A 69 6.85 -10.27 -1.48
C THR A 69 6.07 -10.26 -2.79
N VAL A 70 6.24 -9.20 -3.59
CA VAL A 70 5.62 -9.02 -4.90
C VAL A 70 6.63 -8.56 -5.95
N GLY A 71 6.39 -8.97 -7.20
CA GLY A 71 7.21 -8.62 -8.36
C GLY A 71 8.52 -9.39 -8.43
N PHE A 72 9.20 -9.28 -9.57
CA PHE A 72 10.40 -10.07 -9.85
C PHE A 72 11.60 -9.76 -8.92
N ASN A 73 11.62 -8.55 -8.35
CA ASN A 73 12.64 -8.10 -7.38
C ASN A 73 12.25 -8.38 -5.92
N ASN A 74 11.13 -9.06 -5.67
CA ASN A 74 10.68 -9.45 -4.32
C ASN A 74 10.51 -8.26 -3.35
N TYR A 75 9.68 -7.29 -3.71
CA TYR A 75 9.40 -6.16 -2.82
C TYR A 75 8.36 -6.50 -1.74
N PRO A 76 8.47 -5.96 -0.51
CA PRO A 76 9.60 -5.21 -0.01
C PRO A 76 10.79 -6.11 0.22
N HIS A 77 11.99 -5.56 0.07
CA HIS A 77 13.23 -6.22 0.47
C HIS A 77 14.08 -5.25 1.28
N GLU A 78 15.06 -5.80 1.98
CA GLU A 78 15.97 -5.01 2.79
C GLU A 78 16.74 -4.01 1.91
N PHE A 79 16.85 -2.79 2.42
CA PHE A 79 17.61 -1.70 1.81
C PHE A 79 18.81 -1.36 2.68
N PHE A 80 20.00 -1.46 2.11
CA PHE A 80 21.24 -1.03 2.74
C PHE A 80 21.55 0.39 2.28
N ASN A 81 21.57 1.36 3.20
CA ASN A 81 21.74 2.77 2.84
C ASN A 81 23.14 3.14 2.32
N SER A 82 24.10 2.21 2.35
CA SER A 82 25.41 2.40 1.72
C SER A 82 25.44 1.56 0.44
N PRO A 83 25.80 2.13 -0.72
CA PRO A 83 26.53 3.40 -0.90
C PRO A 83 25.67 4.64 -1.20
N ASP A 84 24.33 4.50 -1.24
CA ASP A 84 23.42 5.58 -1.66
C ASP A 84 23.45 6.81 -0.74
N ASN A 85 23.69 6.61 0.56
CA ASN A 85 23.71 7.61 1.63
C ASN A 85 22.49 8.55 1.60
N VAL A 86 21.30 7.98 1.38
CA VAL A 86 20.05 8.73 1.38
C VAL A 86 19.79 9.29 2.78
N PRO A 87 19.44 10.58 2.91
CA PRO A 87 19.11 11.16 4.21
C PRO A 87 17.77 10.60 4.70
N PHE A 88 17.77 10.00 5.89
CA PHE A 88 16.55 9.53 6.54
C PHE A 88 16.03 10.51 7.60
N GLN A 89 14.71 10.47 7.78
CA GLN A 89 14.02 11.16 8.87
C GLN A 89 14.55 10.68 10.23
N ALA A 90 14.59 11.60 11.20
CA ALA A 90 15.03 11.29 12.55
C ALA A 90 14.16 10.18 13.18
N GLY A 91 14.78 9.31 13.99
CA GLY A 91 14.06 8.21 14.65
C GLY A 91 13.80 6.98 13.76
N CYS A 92 14.23 7.00 12.50
CA CYS A 92 14.25 5.82 11.65
C CYS A 92 15.49 4.96 11.92
N ASN A 93 15.28 3.73 12.37
CA ASN A 93 16.32 2.75 12.67
C ASN A 93 16.24 1.56 11.73
N ALA A 94 17.40 0.93 11.47
CA ALA A 94 17.50 -0.32 10.71
C ALA A 94 16.83 -1.49 11.47
N PRO A 95 16.45 -2.58 10.78
CA PRO A 95 16.56 -2.79 9.34
C PRO A 95 15.60 -1.90 8.54
N TRP A 96 16.04 -1.48 7.35
CA TRP A 96 15.24 -0.68 6.44
C TRP A 96 14.72 -1.53 5.29
N PHE A 97 13.52 -1.26 4.82
CA PHE A 97 12.92 -1.95 3.69
C PHE A 97 12.42 -0.95 2.66
N GLU A 98 12.71 -1.23 1.39
CA GLU A 98 12.22 -0.41 0.27
C GLU A 98 10.99 -1.02 -0.38
N PHE A 99 10.09 -0.16 -0.88
CA PHE A 99 8.93 -0.60 -1.65
C PHE A 99 8.58 0.42 -2.76
N PRO A 100 8.17 -0.01 -3.96
CA PRO A 100 7.86 0.91 -5.05
C PRO A 100 6.67 1.83 -4.75
N ILE A 101 6.83 3.10 -5.11
CA ILE A 101 5.76 4.09 -5.13
C ILE A 101 5.50 4.54 -6.57
N LEU A 102 4.28 4.35 -7.05
CA LEU A 102 3.94 4.54 -8.46
C LEU A 102 3.30 5.91 -8.71
N SER A 103 3.73 6.59 -9.77
CA SER A 103 3.18 7.90 -10.16
C SER A 103 1.70 7.83 -10.58
N ASN A 104 1.22 6.65 -10.98
CA ASN A 104 -0.18 6.41 -11.34
C ASN A 104 -1.12 6.25 -10.12
N ARG A 105 -0.61 6.44 -8.89
CA ARG A 105 -1.34 6.35 -7.61
C ARG A 105 -1.83 4.94 -7.24
N GLN A 106 -1.46 3.91 -8.00
CA GLN A 106 -1.75 2.53 -7.64
C GLN A 106 -0.70 1.99 -6.66
N ILE A 107 -1.11 1.00 -5.85
CA ILE A 107 -0.16 0.19 -5.09
C ILE A 107 0.55 -0.76 -6.06
N PHE A 108 1.86 -0.88 -5.90
CA PHE A 108 2.65 -1.82 -6.68
C PHE A 108 2.25 -3.26 -6.35
N THR A 109 1.88 -4.02 -7.37
CA THR A 109 1.44 -5.43 -7.23
C THR A 109 2.46 -6.42 -7.83
N GLY A 110 3.54 -5.94 -8.44
CA GLY A 110 4.51 -6.78 -9.14
C GLY A 110 4.16 -7.11 -10.60
N ALA A 111 2.96 -6.78 -11.08
CA ALA A 111 2.53 -7.06 -12.45
C ALA A 111 3.21 -6.15 -13.50
N SER A 112 3.71 -5.00 -13.08
CA SER A 112 4.44 -4.04 -13.89
C SER A 112 5.86 -3.85 -13.35
N GLY A 113 6.71 -3.13 -14.09
CA GLY A 113 8.00 -2.71 -13.57
C GLY A 113 7.83 -1.76 -12.37
N PRO A 114 8.74 -1.80 -11.37
CA PRO A 114 8.62 -1.00 -10.14
C PRO A 114 8.82 0.50 -10.37
N GLY A 115 9.27 0.91 -11.56
CA GLY A 115 9.70 2.29 -11.80
C GLY A 115 10.91 2.66 -10.95
N PRO A 116 11.28 3.95 -10.89
CA PRO A 116 12.50 4.40 -10.24
C PRO A 116 12.33 4.84 -8.78
N ASP A 117 11.09 4.97 -8.29
CA ASP A 117 10.79 5.65 -7.03
C ASP A 117 10.43 4.64 -5.92
N ARG A 118 10.88 4.89 -4.69
CA ARG A 118 10.70 4.00 -3.54
C ARG A 118 10.32 4.77 -2.28
N VAL A 119 9.45 4.20 -1.46
CA VAL A 119 9.38 4.53 -0.03
C VAL A 119 10.36 3.64 0.72
N VAL A 120 10.94 4.16 1.80
CA VAL A 120 11.75 3.40 2.74
C VAL A 120 11.08 3.42 4.10
N ILE A 121 10.82 2.24 4.65
CA ILE A 121 10.29 2.05 6.01
C ILE A 121 11.40 1.49 6.93
N GLY A 122 11.29 1.78 8.22
CA GLY A 122 12.21 1.31 9.26
C GLY A 122 11.57 1.46 10.63
N SER A 123 12.34 1.20 11.69
CA SER A 123 11.82 1.13 13.06
C SER A 123 10.55 0.26 13.14
N ILE A 124 10.54 -0.86 12.40
CA ILE A 124 9.36 -1.72 12.25
C ILE A 124 9.12 -2.45 13.57
N SER A 125 7.88 -2.41 14.06
CA SER A 125 7.50 -3.13 15.27
C SER A 125 7.46 -4.64 15.04
N ASN A 126 8.03 -5.38 15.99
CA ASN A 126 8.04 -6.85 15.98
C ASN A 126 6.68 -7.45 16.35
N THR A 127 5.77 -6.67 16.95
CA THR A 127 4.49 -7.17 17.49
C THR A 127 3.27 -6.48 16.87
N ALA A 128 3.40 -5.26 16.36
CA ALA A 128 2.35 -4.51 15.68
C ALA A 128 2.74 -4.10 14.24
N ASN A 129 1.77 -3.76 13.39
CA ASN A 129 2.04 -3.28 12.02
C ASN A 129 2.42 -1.78 12.01
N ASP A 130 3.24 -1.36 12.98
CA ASP A 130 3.74 0.00 13.15
C ASP A 130 5.14 0.10 12.54
N ALA A 131 5.43 1.25 11.93
CA ALA A 131 6.75 1.57 11.39
C ALA A 131 6.91 3.10 11.27
N VAL A 132 8.12 3.54 10.95
CA VAL A 132 8.43 4.92 10.61
C VAL A 132 8.67 5.02 9.11
N LEU A 133 8.12 6.05 8.46
CA LEU A 133 8.62 6.45 7.14
C LEU A 133 10.01 7.04 7.31
N CYS A 134 11.01 6.37 6.78
CA CYS A 134 12.41 6.80 6.83
C CYS A 134 12.72 7.82 5.74
N GLY A 135 12.17 7.61 4.56
CA GLY A 135 12.39 8.50 3.44
C GLY A 135 11.65 8.06 2.19
N VAL A 136 11.76 8.89 1.16
CA VAL A 136 11.39 8.54 -0.20
C VAL A 136 12.63 8.79 -1.05
N MET A 137 12.92 7.88 -1.97
CA MET A 137 14.13 7.92 -2.80
C MET A 137 13.79 7.61 -4.25
N THR A 138 14.67 8.01 -5.15
CA THR A 138 14.52 7.79 -6.59
C THR A 138 15.85 7.51 -7.25
N HIS A 139 15.86 6.64 -8.26
CA HIS A 139 16.99 6.53 -9.17
C HIS A 139 17.15 7.78 -10.07
N THR A 140 16.09 8.59 -10.21
CA THR A 140 16.08 9.75 -11.11
C THR A 140 17.00 10.85 -10.57
N GLY A 141 18.11 11.10 -11.27
CA GLY A 141 19.09 12.11 -10.86
C GLY A 141 20.09 11.62 -9.81
N ALA A 142 20.16 10.32 -9.55
CA ALA A 142 21.21 9.74 -8.73
C ALA A 142 22.60 9.89 -9.40
N PRO A 143 23.68 10.03 -8.62
CA PRO A 143 25.02 10.33 -9.15
C PRO A 143 25.63 9.21 -9.98
N ASN A 144 25.22 7.95 -9.74
CA ASN A 144 25.68 6.79 -10.51
C ASN A 144 24.51 5.88 -10.90
N PRO A 145 24.63 5.14 -12.02
CA PRO A 145 23.62 4.16 -12.41
C PRO A 145 23.35 3.13 -11.32
N GLY A 146 22.07 2.87 -11.04
CA GLY A 146 21.65 1.90 -10.03
C GLY A 146 21.59 2.45 -8.60
N LEU A 147 22.13 3.64 -8.34
CA LEU A 147 22.01 4.30 -7.03
C LEU A 147 20.71 5.09 -6.91
N PHE A 148 20.39 5.45 -5.68
CA PHE A 148 19.29 6.30 -5.27
C PHE A 148 19.79 7.66 -4.81
N VAL A 149 18.93 8.66 -4.95
CA VAL A 149 19.03 9.95 -4.28
C VAL A 149 17.75 10.21 -3.49
N GLY A 150 17.87 10.90 -2.37
CA GLY A 150 16.72 11.27 -1.54
C GLY A 150 15.77 12.24 -2.26
N CYS A 151 14.48 12.02 -2.08
CA CYS A 151 13.44 12.96 -2.46
C CYS A 151 13.25 14.01 -1.36
N ASN A 152 12.80 15.20 -1.76
CA ASN A 152 12.49 16.27 -0.82
C ASN A 152 11.17 15.97 -0.09
N LEU A 153 11.22 15.82 1.22
CA LEU A 153 10.02 15.60 2.04
C LEU A 153 9.49 16.92 2.60
N SER A 154 8.17 17.10 2.55
CA SER A 154 7.48 18.25 3.16
C SER A 154 6.22 17.85 3.91
#